data_AF-A0A352CMG0-F1
#
_entry.id   AF-A0A352CMG0-F1
#
_cell.length_a   1.000
_cell.length_b   1.000
_cell.length_c   1.000
_cell.angle_alpha   90.00
_cell.angle_beta   90.00
_cell.angle_gamma   90.00
#
_symmetry.space_group_name_H-M   'P 1'
#
loop_
_entity.id
_entity.type
_entity.pdbx_description
1 polymer ?
#
loop_
_entity_poly.entity_id
_entity_poly.type
_entity_poly.pdbx_seq_one_letter_code
_entity_poly.pdbx_strand_id
1 'polypeptide(L)'
;MIKNVAAAVLGVVAVICIMLGVAGYLLKGEPLWQDKTIELGDTVSDDAAEYIGGTPWTVEHTIVDLGGLNTGKVGDYTVRASNLFAAYEYTIHVRDTVPPQIRAGYSLDTVLAAGRDYDLSVLQAEATDKSGTVFVRYYYDGKEIEGLYFDDIGRPEIVIEATDGNANRSEKKIKLFVDTPPELYGVHEQYIRMGSDGSALDPVFATDDVDGWLTDSVKSDISDVDFRNIGDYVAAYSVTDSYGLTTTAKTTVHVISSEDRVRKHLNDYRMSEEQMEETVEAGFFTYEPLKSPDRKWVTDNCGMTLVNLYRDEADYVSSGSGFIYDITPEYVYVVSVYHVTSAFDQKPTRITFFDGTYTPVVFKSIRLNAGNEASLFRIPVSDVPYHTLVRLRQ
;
A
#
# COMPACT_ATOMS: atom_id res chain seq x y z
N MET A 1 -97.37 53.97 23.74
CA MET A 1 -96.12 54.32 23.04
C MET A 1 -94.88 53.60 23.61
N ILE A 2 -94.67 53.56 24.93
CA ILE A 2 -93.42 53.03 25.54
C ILE A 2 -93.18 51.53 25.27
N LYS A 3 -94.21 50.67 25.23
CA LYS A 3 -94.07 49.21 24.98
C LYS A 3 -93.65 48.86 23.53
N ASN A 4 -94.11 49.61 22.53
CA ASN A 4 -93.77 49.35 21.12
C ASN A 4 -92.36 49.83 20.77
N VAL A 5 -91.88 50.90 21.43
CA VAL A 5 -90.50 51.38 21.30
C VAL A 5 -89.54 50.38 21.94
N ALA A 6 -89.87 49.81 23.10
CA ALA A 6 -89.05 48.78 23.75
C ALA A 6 -88.90 47.51 22.88
N ALA A 7 -89.98 47.02 22.26
CA ALA A 7 -89.93 45.85 21.38
C ALA A 7 -89.13 46.10 20.09
N ALA A 8 -89.23 47.30 19.50
CA ALA A 8 -88.43 47.69 18.33
C ALA A 8 -86.94 47.83 18.67
N VAL A 9 -86.60 48.39 19.84
CA VAL A 9 -85.22 48.47 20.33
C VAL A 9 -84.66 47.07 20.60
N LEU A 10 -85.42 46.18 21.23
CA LEU A 10 -85.03 44.78 21.44
C LEU A 10 -84.79 44.02 20.12
N GLY A 11 -85.64 44.25 19.11
CA GLY A 11 -85.46 43.66 17.77
C GLY A 11 -84.19 44.15 17.06
N VAL A 12 -83.89 45.45 17.13
CA VAL A 12 -82.67 46.04 16.54
C VAL A 12 -81.42 45.52 17.26
N VAL A 13 -81.46 45.44 18.60
CA VAL A 13 -80.36 44.87 19.40
C VAL A 13 -80.12 43.41 19.01
N ALA A 14 -81.17 42.60 18.85
CA ALA A 14 -81.03 41.20 18.45
C ALA A 14 -80.39 41.04 17.06
N VAL A 15 -80.78 41.87 16.08
CA VAL A 15 -80.17 41.86 14.73
C VAL A 15 -78.70 42.28 14.78
N ILE A 16 -78.36 43.30 15.58
CA ILE A 16 -76.97 43.73 15.78
C ILE A 16 -76.15 42.60 16.42
N CYS A 17 -76.68 41.92 17.44
CA CYS A 17 -76.01 40.78 18.07
C CYS A 17 -75.78 39.62 17.10
N ILE A 18 -76.76 39.30 16.24
CA ILE A 18 -76.61 38.25 15.22
C ILE A 18 -75.56 38.67 14.17
N MET A 19 -75.59 39.92 13.70
CA MET A 19 -74.62 40.45 12.75
C MET A 19 -73.20 40.45 13.32
N LEU A 20 -73.02 40.85 14.59
CA LEU A 20 -71.75 40.77 15.30
C LEU A 20 -71.28 39.34 15.49
N GLY A 21 -72.19 38.40 15.76
CA GLY A 21 -71.89 36.97 15.85
C GLY A 21 -71.44 36.36 14.53
N VAL A 22 -72.14 36.68 13.43
CA VAL A 22 -71.77 36.25 12.07
C VAL A 22 -70.45 36.89 11.63
N ALA A 23 -70.27 38.18 11.90
CA ALA A 23 -69.00 38.87 11.64
C ALA A 23 -67.86 38.23 12.44
N GLY A 24 -68.04 37.97 13.74
CA GLY A 24 -67.03 37.28 14.55
C GLY A 24 -66.74 35.86 14.03
N TYR A 25 -67.75 35.13 13.58
CA TYR A 25 -67.58 33.79 13.00
C TYR A 25 -66.87 33.80 11.64
N LEU A 26 -67.07 34.82 10.82
CA LEU A 26 -66.36 34.98 9.54
C LEU A 26 -64.93 35.51 9.73
N LEU A 27 -64.75 36.41 10.69
CA LEU A 27 -63.49 37.12 10.90
C LEU A 27 -62.50 36.35 11.78
N LYS A 28 -62.93 35.31 12.52
CA LYS A 28 -62.03 34.43 13.28
C LYS A 28 -61.07 33.62 12.40
N GLY A 29 -61.46 33.29 11.17
CA GLY A 29 -60.72 32.40 10.27
C GLY A 29 -60.73 30.92 10.69
N GLU A 30 -60.06 30.08 9.90
CA GLU A 30 -59.89 28.64 10.15
C GLU A 30 -58.41 28.25 10.07
N PRO A 31 -57.92 27.35 10.94
CA PRO A 31 -56.54 26.89 10.90
C PRO A 31 -56.29 26.09 9.61
N LEU A 32 -55.19 26.38 8.92
CA LEU A 32 -54.81 25.67 7.69
C LEU A 32 -54.18 24.31 7.96
N TRP A 33 -53.60 24.14 9.14
CA TRP A 33 -52.99 22.91 9.64
C TRP A 33 -53.00 22.91 11.17
N GLN A 34 -52.62 21.80 11.76
CA GLN A 34 -52.56 21.62 13.21
C GLN A 34 -51.17 21.18 13.66
N ASP A 35 -50.54 20.31 12.86
CA ASP A 35 -49.19 19.79 13.09
C ASP A 35 -48.33 19.95 11.83
N LYS A 36 -47.05 20.29 12.01
CA LYS A 36 -46.05 20.40 10.95
C LYS A 36 -44.72 19.86 11.43
N THR A 37 -43.99 19.11 10.58
CA THR A 37 -42.61 18.71 10.86
C THR A 37 -41.65 19.59 10.07
N ILE A 38 -40.55 20.01 10.69
CA ILE A 38 -39.47 20.77 10.06
C ILE A 38 -38.12 20.17 10.46
N GLU A 39 -37.08 20.44 9.65
CA GLU A 39 -35.72 20.01 9.96
C GLU A 39 -35.06 20.91 11.01
N LEU A 40 -34.08 20.34 11.71
CA LEU A 40 -33.27 21.04 12.68
C LEU A 40 -32.55 22.25 12.05
N GLY A 41 -32.78 23.41 12.64
CA GLY A 41 -32.23 24.70 12.23
C GLY A 41 -32.98 25.38 11.07
N ASP A 42 -34.09 24.81 10.59
CA ASP A 42 -34.91 25.46 9.58
C ASP A 42 -35.54 26.75 10.09
N THR A 43 -35.76 27.70 9.19
CA THR A 43 -36.47 28.94 9.49
C THR A 43 -37.98 28.72 9.38
N VAL A 44 -38.74 29.24 10.35
CA VAL A 44 -40.20 29.22 10.33
C VAL A 44 -40.71 30.65 10.12
N SER A 45 -41.63 30.78 9.16
CA SER A 45 -42.30 32.04 8.81
C SER A 45 -43.32 32.44 9.87
N ASP A 46 -43.43 33.74 10.13
CA ASP A 46 -44.48 34.36 10.95
C ASP A 46 -45.63 34.95 10.11
N ASP A 47 -45.64 34.69 8.79
CA ASP A 47 -46.73 35.11 7.91
C ASP A 47 -48.04 34.42 8.31
N ALA A 48 -49.00 35.21 8.80
CA ALA A 48 -50.31 34.71 9.21
C ALA A 48 -51.06 33.96 8.10
N ALA A 49 -50.78 34.25 6.82
CA ALA A 49 -51.38 33.57 5.68
C ALA A 49 -51.00 32.08 5.61
N GLU A 50 -49.88 31.69 6.24
CA GLU A 50 -49.46 30.29 6.34
C GLU A 50 -50.19 29.51 7.44
N TYR A 51 -50.84 30.19 8.40
CA TYR A 51 -51.45 29.56 9.57
C TYR A 51 -52.98 29.59 9.51
N ILE A 52 -53.57 30.72 9.10
CA ILE A 52 -55.02 30.93 9.11
C ILE A 52 -55.53 31.25 7.71
N GLY A 53 -56.54 30.48 7.28
CA GLY A 53 -57.38 30.80 6.13
C GLY A 53 -58.52 31.74 6.51
N GLY A 54 -58.85 32.69 5.64
CA GLY A 54 -59.94 33.63 5.89
C GLY A 54 -59.94 34.81 4.92
N THR A 55 -60.63 35.87 5.32
CA THR A 55 -60.63 37.13 4.56
C THR A 55 -59.25 37.82 4.65
N PRO A 56 -58.89 38.71 3.71
CA PRO A 56 -57.66 39.50 3.83
C PRO A 56 -57.54 40.25 5.16
N TRP A 57 -58.68 40.77 5.66
CA TRP A 57 -58.73 41.41 6.97
C TRP A 57 -58.37 40.45 8.10
N THR A 58 -58.88 39.20 8.07
CA THR A 58 -58.56 38.17 9.07
C THR A 58 -57.07 37.88 9.12
N VAL A 59 -56.43 37.71 7.96
CA VAL A 59 -55.00 37.41 7.85
C VAL A 59 -54.17 38.62 8.32
N GLU A 60 -54.47 39.83 7.84
CA GLU A 60 -53.76 41.06 8.20
C GLU A 60 -53.83 41.39 9.70
N HIS A 61 -54.91 40.99 10.38
CA HIS A 61 -55.12 41.23 11.82
C HIS A 61 -54.85 39.99 12.69
N THR A 62 -54.19 38.97 12.13
CA THR A 62 -53.70 37.81 12.88
C THR A 62 -52.23 37.99 13.20
N ILE A 63 -51.86 37.75 14.45
CA ILE A 63 -50.47 37.75 14.92
C ILE A 63 -50.06 36.31 15.16
N VAL A 64 -48.93 35.90 14.60
CA VAL A 64 -48.27 34.62 14.85
C VAL A 64 -47.18 34.82 15.90
N ASP A 65 -47.32 34.17 17.04
CA ASP A 65 -46.32 34.14 18.10
C ASP A 65 -45.48 32.86 18.02
N LEU A 66 -44.21 33.04 17.64
CA LEU A 66 -43.19 32.00 17.57
C LEU A 66 -42.22 32.05 18.78
N GLY A 67 -42.46 32.87 19.80
CA GLY A 67 -41.49 33.13 20.87
C GLY A 67 -41.05 31.90 21.68
N GLY A 68 -41.86 30.85 21.71
CA GLY A 68 -41.54 29.57 22.34
C GLY A 68 -40.81 28.57 21.44
N LEU A 69 -40.74 28.82 20.13
CA LEU A 69 -40.14 27.92 19.14
C LEU A 69 -38.61 28.00 19.20
N ASN A 70 -37.94 26.86 19.34
CA ASN A 70 -36.49 26.75 19.20
C ASN A 70 -36.14 25.75 18.10
N THR A 71 -35.91 26.24 16.89
CA THR A 71 -35.57 25.37 15.75
C THR A 71 -34.16 24.79 15.83
N GLY A 72 -33.30 25.30 16.72
CA GLY A 72 -31.98 24.74 17.00
C GLY A 72 -31.98 23.55 17.96
N LYS A 73 -33.16 23.07 18.39
CA LYS A 73 -33.29 21.94 19.30
C LYS A 73 -34.44 21.03 18.86
N VAL A 74 -34.18 19.72 18.78
CA VAL A 74 -35.21 18.71 18.53
C VAL A 74 -36.25 18.76 19.65
N GLY A 75 -37.52 18.77 19.26
CA GLY A 75 -38.63 18.85 20.21
C GLY A 75 -39.95 19.15 19.54
N ASP A 76 -41.00 19.14 20.35
CA ASP A 76 -42.34 19.56 19.95
C ASP A 76 -42.61 20.93 20.56
N TYR A 77 -42.99 21.88 19.71
CA TYR A 77 -43.18 23.27 20.08
C TYR A 77 -44.59 23.71 19.73
N THR A 78 -45.27 24.33 20.69
CA THR A 78 -46.56 24.95 20.43
C THR A 78 -46.35 26.41 20.07
N VAL A 79 -46.88 26.82 18.93
CA VAL A 79 -46.94 28.22 18.48
C VAL A 79 -48.40 28.67 18.38
N ARG A 80 -48.64 29.98 18.41
CA ARG A 80 -50.01 30.50 18.49
C ARG A 80 -50.26 31.54 17.40
N ALA A 81 -51.32 31.35 16.62
CA ALA A 81 -51.86 32.41 15.77
C ALA A 81 -53.14 32.94 16.41
N SER A 82 -53.24 34.26 16.60
CA SER A 82 -54.39 34.87 17.27
C SER A 82 -54.80 36.20 16.66
N ASN A 83 -56.11 36.43 16.67
CA ASN A 83 -56.75 37.68 16.32
C ASN A 83 -57.79 38.05 17.39
N LEU A 84 -58.57 39.11 17.15
CA LEU A 84 -59.57 39.59 18.11
C LEU A 84 -60.66 38.55 18.46
N PHE A 85 -60.92 37.60 17.56
CA PHE A 85 -62.06 36.69 17.65
C PHE A 85 -61.68 35.26 18.03
N ALA A 86 -60.44 34.82 17.73
CA ALA A 86 -59.97 33.48 18.03
C ALA A 86 -58.46 33.40 18.25
N ALA A 87 -58.05 32.30 18.89
CA ALA A 87 -56.67 31.88 19.01
C ALA A 87 -56.58 30.39 18.69
N TYR A 88 -55.63 30.05 17.83
CA TYR A 88 -55.34 28.68 17.42
C TYR A 88 -53.93 28.33 17.84
N GLU A 89 -53.78 27.14 18.39
CA GLU A 89 -52.49 26.55 18.74
C GLU A 89 -52.09 25.56 17.66
N TYR A 90 -50.82 25.59 17.30
CA TYR A 90 -50.23 24.73 16.28
C TYR A 90 -49.00 24.05 16.87
N THR A 91 -48.78 22.80 16.50
CA THR A 91 -47.61 22.04 16.92
C THR A 91 -46.60 21.95 15.78
N ILE A 92 -45.37 22.38 16.07
CA ILE A 92 -44.23 22.21 15.17
C ILE A 92 -43.31 21.15 15.78
N HIS A 93 -43.15 20.05 15.06
CA HIS A 93 -42.19 19.00 15.35
C HIS A 93 -40.86 19.36 14.71
N VAL A 94 -39.91 19.83 15.51
CA VAL A 94 -38.52 19.96 15.07
C VAL A 94 -37.90 18.56 15.17
N ARG A 95 -37.51 18.01 14.03
CA ARG A 95 -36.86 16.70 13.92
C ARG A 95 -35.53 16.88 13.21
N ASP A 96 -34.61 15.96 13.46
CA ASP A 96 -33.39 15.85 12.68
C ASP A 96 -33.49 14.58 11.86
N THR A 97 -33.63 14.72 10.54
CA THR A 97 -33.69 13.59 9.60
C THR A 97 -32.50 13.56 8.65
N VAL A 98 -31.58 14.53 8.79
CA VAL A 98 -30.44 14.68 7.91
C VAL A 98 -29.27 13.89 8.48
N PRO A 99 -28.70 12.93 7.74
CA PRO A 99 -27.54 12.20 8.22
C PRO A 99 -26.28 13.07 8.29
N PRO A 100 -25.29 12.68 9.13
CA PRO A 100 -24.00 13.35 9.19
C PRO A 100 -23.32 13.45 7.82
N GLN A 101 -22.55 14.51 7.62
CA GLN A 101 -21.67 14.63 6.45
C GLN A 101 -20.26 14.14 6.80
N ILE A 102 -19.75 13.17 6.03
CA ILE A 102 -18.40 12.62 6.21
C ILE A 102 -17.43 13.29 5.24
N ARG A 103 -16.35 13.85 5.79
CA ARG A 103 -15.16 14.29 5.07
C ARG A 103 -14.02 13.33 5.39
N ALA A 104 -13.14 13.13 4.43
CA ALA A 104 -11.94 12.34 4.62
C ALA A 104 -10.82 13.02 3.86
N GLY A 105 -9.67 13.18 4.51
CA GLY A 105 -8.51 13.86 3.94
C GLY A 105 -7.76 13.06 2.89
N TYR A 106 -8.08 11.77 2.71
CA TYR A 106 -7.34 10.93 1.78
C TYR A 106 -7.68 11.12 0.30
N SER A 107 -6.64 11.35 -0.50
CA SER A 107 -6.63 11.11 -1.95
C SER A 107 -6.08 9.70 -2.24
N LEU A 108 -6.30 9.23 -3.47
CA LEU A 108 -5.79 7.96 -4.01
C LEU A 108 -4.25 7.81 -3.96
N ASP A 109 -3.51 8.83 -3.52
CA ASP A 109 -2.05 8.91 -3.56
C ASP A 109 -1.39 8.57 -2.21
N THR A 110 -2.16 8.27 -1.16
CA THR A 110 -1.57 7.83 0.10
C THR A 110 -1.27 6.34 0.08
N VAL A 111 0.01 6.04 0.25
CA VAL A 111 0.54 4.68 0.31
C VAL A 111 0.84 4.28 1.74
N LEU A 112 0.34 3.11 2.12
CA LEU A 112 0.68 2.44 3.37
C LEU A 112 1.66 1.32 3.07
N ALA A 113 2.67 1.15 3.92
CA ALA A 113 3.59 0.03 3.86
C ALA A 113 2.91 -1.22 4.42
N ALA A 114 2.99 -2.33 3.71
CA ALA A 114 2.56 -3.65 4.19
C ALA A 114 3.37 -4.08 5.43
N GLY A 115 2.77 -4.95 6.24
CA GLY A 115 3.39 -5.50 7.46
C GLY A 115 3.51 -4.51 8.63
N ARG A 116 2.80 -3.38 8.58
CA ARG A 116 2.84 -2.32 9.61
C ARG A 116 1.45 -2.00 10.16
N ASP A 117 1.40 -1.73 11.46
CA ASP A 117 0.21 -1.20 12.14
C ASP A 117 0.05 0.31 11.92
N TYR A 118 -1.18 0.72 11.63
CA TYR A 118 -1.59 2.11 11.49
C TYR A 118 -2.81 2.41 12.37
N ASP A 119 -2.79 3.59 13.00
CA ASP A 119 -3.97 4.16 13.65
C ASP A 119 -4.98 4.65 12.60
N LEU A 120 -6.27 4.64 12.91
CA LEU A 120 -7.31 5.11 11.99
C LEU A 120 -7.26 6.63 11.75
N SER A 121 -6.55 7.41 12.57
CA SER A 121 -6.30 8.84 12.35
C SER A 121 -5.62 9.14 11.03
N VAL A 122 -4.91 8.14 10.50
CA VAL A 122 -4.30 8.15 9.18
C VAL A 122 -5.38 8.52 8.15
N LEU A 123 -6.61 8.00 8.28
CA LEU A 123 -7.80 8.28 7.44
C LEU A 123 -8.21 9.75 7.34
N GLN A 124 -7.79 10.59 8.29
CA GLN A 124 -8.18 12.00 8.41
C GLN A 124 -9.69 12.18 8.19
N ALA A 125 -10.46 11.26 8.77
CA ALA A 125 -11.90 11.23 8.63
C ALA A 125 -12.54 12.11 9.70
N GLU A 126 -13.44 12.98 9.26
CA GLU A 126 -14.23 13.86 10.12
C GLU A 126 -15.69 13.72 9.72
N ALA A 127 -16.58 13.69 10.70
CA ALA A 127 -18.01 13.67 10.46
C ALA A 127 -18.67 14.80 11.24
N THR A 128 -19.52 15.57 10.56
CA THR A 128 -20.20 16.72 11.14
C THR A 128 -21.70 16.60 10.92
N ASP A 129 -22.47 16.99 11.93
CA ASP A 129 -23.92 17.05 11.83
C ASP A 129 -24.48 18.26 12.60
N LYS A 130 -25.68 18.74 12.22
CA LYS A 130 -26.34 19.87 12.88
C LYS A 130 -26.76 19.57 14.33
N SER A 131 -27.07 18.32 14.66
CA SER A 131 -27.36 17.90 16.05
C SER A 131 -26.10 17.84 16.93
N GLY A 132 -24.92 17.88 16.31
CA GLY A 132 -23.62 18.00 16.97
C GLY A 132 -23.04 16.70 17.55
N THR A 133 -23.86 15.67 17.80
CA THR A 133 -23.35 14.36 18.27
C THR A 133 -23.20 13.43 17.08
N VAL A 134 -21.99 12.95 16.82
CA VAL A 134 -21.71 11.99 15.75
C VAL A 134 -20.83 10.86 16.28
N PHE A 135 -21.23 9.63 16.01
CA PHE A 135 -20.44 8.43 16.25
C PHE A 135 -19.88 7.93 14.93
N VAL A 136 -18.56 7.75 14.85
CA VAL A 136 -17.87 7.27 13.66
C VAL A 136 -17.33 5.86 13.89
N ARG A 137 -17.58 4.96 12.95
CA ARG A 137 -17.09 3.59 12.93
C ARG A 137 -16.41 3.29 11.61
N TYR A 138 -15.47 2.37 11.64
CA TYR A 138 -14.66 1.99 10.48
C TYR A 138 -14.83 0.50 10.25
N TYR A 139 -14.92 0.10 8.98
CA TYR A 139 -15.05 -1.29 8.61
C TYR A 139 -14.10 -1.64 7.46
N TYR A 140 -13.55 -2.83 7.54
CA TYR A 140 -12.80 -3.48 6.46
C TYR A 140 -13.30 -4.91 6.29
N ASP A 141 -13.59 -5.28 5.04
CA ASP A 141 -14.20 -6.59 4.70
C ASP A 141 -15.45 -6.92 5.55
N GLY A 142 -16.29 -5.90 5.78
CA GLY A 142 -17.53 -6.02 6.54
C GLY A 142 -17.38 -6.18 8.07
N LYS A 143 -16.15 -6.11 8.61
CA LYS A 143 -15.88 -6.16 10.05
C LYS A 143 -15.48 -4.80 10.59
N GLU A 144 -15.98 -4.45 11.77
CA GLU A 144 -15.56 -3.23 12.46
C GLU A 144 -14.09 -3.35 12.87
N ILE A 145 -13.34 -2.27 12.68
CA ILE A 145 -11.90 -2.21 12.95
C ILE A 145 -11.57 -1.02 13.84
N GLU A 146 -10.51 -1.17 14.65
CA GLU A 146 -9.95 -0.10 15.49
C GLU A 146 -8.55 0.34 15.04
N GLY A 147 -8.01 -0.32 14.00
CA GLY A 147 -6.70 -0.06 13.41
C GLY A 147 -6.60 -0.67 12.02
N LEU A 148 -5.52 -0.38 11.30
CA LEU A 148 -5.25 -0.91 9.98
C LEU A 148 -3.95 -1.69 9.98
N TYR A 149 -4.00 -2.91 9.44
CA TYR A 149 -2.86 -3.79 9.22
C TYR A 149 -3.12 -4.59 7.95
N PHE A 150 -2.12 -4.66 7.07
CA PHE A 150 -2.22 -5.36 5.79
C PHE A 150 -0.97 -6.22 5.60
N ASP A 151 -1.16 -7.53 5.47
CA ASP A 151 -0.06 -8.49 5.22
C ASP A 151 0.51 -8.35 3.80
N ASP A 152 -0.37 -8.13 2.83
CA ASP A 152 -0.06 -8.11 1.41
C ASP A 152 -0.28 -6.73 0.79
N ILE A 153 0.39 -6.48 -0.33
CA ILE A 153 0.16 -5.32 -1.18
C ILE A 153 -1.27 -5.34 -1.76
N GLY A 154 -1.82 -4.17 -2.10
CA GLY A 154 -3.12 -4.11 -2.75
C GLY A 154 -3.84 -2.78 -2.65
N ARG A 155 -5.16 -2.83 -2.90
CA ARG A 155 -6.05 -1.66 -2.89
C ARG A 155 -7.25 -1.88 -1.96
N PRO A 156 -7.05 -1.91 -0.63
CA PRO A 156 -8.13 -2.15 0.30
C PRO A 156 -9.11 -0.98 0.31
N GLU A 157 -10.40 -1.29 0.48
CA GLU A 157 -11.47 -0.31 0.62
C GLU A 157 -11.95 -0.28 2.07
N ILE A 158 -11.81 0.87 2.71
CA ILE A 158 -12.29 1.12 4.08
C ILE A 158 -13.63 1.84 4.00
N VAL A 159 -14.58 1.36 4.79
CA VAL A 159 -15.91 1.96 4.92
C VAL A 159 -15.97 2.73 6.22
N ILE A 160 -16.30 4.02 6.13
CA ILE A 160 -16.54 4.89 7.26
C ILE A 160 -18.05 5.08 7.40
N GLU A 161 -18.60 4.72 8.54
CA GLU A 161 -20.00 4.96 8.89
C GLU A 161 -20.07 6.06 9.94
N ALA A 162 -20.94 7.06 9.72
CA ALA A 162 -21.25 8.07 10.71
C ALA A 162 -22.72 8.00 11.09
N THR A 163 -23.01 8.02 12.38
CA THR A 163 -24.37 8.01 12.94
C THR A 163 -24.56 9.19 13.88
N ASP A 164 -25.61 9.98 13.71
CA ASP A 164 -25.93 11.08 14.63
C ASP A 164 -26.67 10.61 15.90
N GLY A 165 -26.99 11.54 16.79
CA GLY A 165 -27.80 11.26 17.99
C GLY A 165 -29.25 10.87 17.70
N ASN A 166 -29.73 11.10 16.47
CA ASN A 166 -31.07 10.82 15.98
C ASN A 166 -31.15 9.53 15.15
N ALA A 167 -30.05 8.77 15.09
CA ALA A 167 -29.86 7.54 14.35
C ALA A 167 -29.90 7.66 12.82
N ASN A 168 -29.76 8.87 12.26
CA ASN A 168 -29.52 9.02 10.83
C ASN A 168 -28.08 8.61 10.51
N ARG A 169 -27.88 7.97 9.36
CA ARG A 169 -26.61 7.34 8.98
C ARG A 169 -26.12 7.80 7.63
N SER A 170 -24.81 7.94 7.51
CA SER A 170 -24.11 8.10 6.24
C SER A 170 -22.91 7.17 6.16
N GLU A 171 -22.49 6.90 4.93
CA GLU A 171 -21.34 6.05 4.64
C GLU A 171 -20.41 6.77 3.65
N LYS A 172 -19.09 6.59 3.84
CA LYS A 172 -18.08 6.97 2.87
C LYS A 172 -17.03 5.88 2.70
N LYS A 173 -16.69 5.58 1.45
CA LYS A 173 -15.67 4.60 1.08
C LYS A 173 -14.36 5.29 0.74
N ILE A 174 -13.26 4.79 1.30
CA ILE A 174 -11.90 5.22 1.00
C ILE A 174 -11.15 4.04 0.41
N LYS A 175 -10.54 4.24 -0.76
CA LYS A 175 -9.62 3.28 -1.36
C LYS A 175 -8.21 3.67 -0.96
N LEU A 176 -7.51 2.74 -0.33
CA LEU A 176 -6.10 2.88 0.02
C LEU A 176 -5.25 2.20 -1.05
N PHE A 177 -3.96 2.51 -1.04
CA PHE A 177 -2.95 1.76 -1.76
C PHE A 177 -1.91 1.24 -0.76
N VAL A 178 -1.66 -0.06 -0.78
CA VAL A 178 -0.71 -0.72 0.12
C VAL A 178 0.40 -1.29 -0.74
N ASP A 179 1.63 -1.02 -0.34
CA ASP A 179 2.85 -1.39 -1.06
C ASP A 179 3.94 -1.88 -0.09
N THR A 180 4.97 -2.53 -0.61
CA THR A 180 6.19 -2.90 0.15
C THR A 180 7.29 -1.89 -0.15
N PRO A 181 8.23 -1.62 0.79
CA PRO A 181 9.42 -0.86 0.44
C PRO A 181 10.32 -1.69 -0.51
N PRO A 182 11.15 -1.07 -1.35
CA PRO A 182 12.00 -1.80 -2.28
C PRO A 182 12.98 -2.74 -1.58
N GLU A 183 13.32 -3.86 -2.23
CA GLU A 183 14.36 -4.77 -1.75
C GLU A 183 15.73 -4.43 -2.35
N LEU A 184 16.79 -4.45 -1.52
CA LEU A 184 18.17 -4.29 -1.96
C LEU A 184 18.88 -5.64 -2.07
N TYR A 185 19.59 -5.85 -3.18
CA TYR A 185 20.39 -7.06 -3.44
C TYR A 185 21.85 -6.71 -3.72
N GLY A 186 22.77 -7.64 -3.46
CA GLY A 186 24.20 -7.44 -3.65
C GLY A 186 24.89 -6.65 -2.54
N VAL A 187 24.18 -6.33 -1.44
CA VAL A 187 24.79 -5.72 -0.26
C VAL A 187 25.49 -6.81 0.55
N HIS A 188 26.82 -6.87 0.43
CA HIS A 188 27.68 -7.77 1.19
C HIS A 188 29.01 -7.10 1.52
N GLU A 189 29.82 -7.72 2.39
CA GLU A 189 31.17 -7.22 2.69
C GLU A 189 32.03 -7.23 1.42
N GLN A 190 32.75 -6.14 1.17
CA GLN A 190 33.55 -5.98 -0.06
C GLN A 190 35.02 -5.80 0.26
N TYR A 191 35.90 -6.27 -0.63
CA TYR A 191 37.35 -6.24 -0.44
C TYR A 191 38.01 -5.45 -1.56
N ILE A 192 38.51 -4.27 -1.21
CA ILE A 192 39.06 -3.33 -2.18
C ILE A 192 40.56 -3.15 -1.95
N ARG A 193 41.30 -3.10 -3.05
CA ARG A 193 42.73 -2.82 -2.99
C ARG A 193 42.95 -1.38 -2.53
N MET A 194 43.86 -1.19 -1.59
CA MET A 194 44.37 0.13 -1.21
C MET A 194 44.82 0.92 -2.45
N GLY A 195 44.38 2.18 -2.54
CA GLY A 195 44.61 3.08 -3.67
C GLY A 195 43.57 2.99 -4.79
N SER A 196 42.53 2.16 -4.64
CA SER A 196 41.35 2.19 -5.52
C SER A 196 40.61 3.54 -5.41
N ASP A 197 39.84 3.87 -6.44
CA ASP A 197 38.93 5.03 -6.46
C ASP A 197 37.47 4.64 -6.13
N GLY A 198 37.24 3.39 -5.72
CA GLY A 198 35.92 2.85 -5.42
C GLY A 198 35.15 2.32 -6.63
N SER A 199 35.66 2.50 -7.85
CA SER A 199 35.04 1.95 -9.08
C SER A 199 34.98 0.41 -9.12
N ALA A 200 35.80 -0.24 -8.30
CA ALA A 200 35.85 -1.69 -8.16
C ALA A 200 34.88 -2.26 -7.10
N LEU A 201 34.02 -1.42 -6.52
CA LEU A 201 32.93 -1.92 -5.66
C LEU A 201 31.91 -2.67 -6.51
N ASP A 202 31.42 -3.79 -5.98
CA ASP A 202 30.37 -4.58 -6.61
C ASP A 202 29.06 -3.78 -6.65
N PRO A 203 28.29 -3.87 -7.75
CA PRO A 203 27.04 -3.14 -7.91
C PRO A 203 25.97 -3.63 -6.94
N VAL A 204 25.14 -2.70 -6.45
CA VAL A 204 23.96 -2.96 -5.64
C VAL A 204 22.72 -2.76 -6.50
N PHE A 205 21.78 -3.70 -6.41
CA PHE A 205 20.55 -3.71 -7.20
C PHE A 205 19.34 -3.45 -6.31
N ALA A 206 18.27 -2.95 -6.91
CA ALA A 206 16.99 -2.80 -6.22
C ALA A 206 15.81 -3.23 -7.09
N THR A 207 14.83 -3.89 -6.48
CA THR A 207 13.52 -4.14 -7.07
C THR A 207 12.40 -3.85 -6.10
N ASP A 208 11.22 -3.60 -6.63
CA ASP A 208 10.01 -3.30 -5.89
C ASP A 208 8.82 -4.02 -6.56
N ASP A 209 7.82 -4.42 -5.77
CA ASP A 209 6.69 -5.22 -6.27
C ASP A 209 5.79 -4.41 -7.23
N VAL A 210 5.70 -3.09 -7.05
CA VAL A 210 4.85 -2.20 -7.84
C VAL A 210 5.66 -1.42 -8.87
N ASP A 211 6.80 -0.86 -8.47
CA ASP A 211 7.66 -0.07 -9.36
C ASP A 211 8.60 -0.92 -10.24
N GLY A 212 8.81 -2.19 -9.87
CA GLY A 212 9.66 -3.11 -10.62
C GLY A 212 11.16 -2.80 -10.42
N TRP A 213 11.90 -2.56 -11.50
CA TRP A 213 13.36 -2.40 -11.42
C TRP A 213 13.77 -0.99 -10.99
N LEU A 214 14.47 -0.88 -9.86
CA LEU A 214 14.87 0.40 -9.25
C LEU A 214 16.38 0.57 -9.08
N THR A 215 17.21 -0.30 -9.66
CA THR A 215 18.68 -0.25 -9.51
C THR A 215 19.28 1.12 -9.87
N ASP A 216 18.77 1.77 -10.92
CA ASP A 216 19.27 3.08 -11.34
C ASP A 216 18.95 4.21 -10.33
N SER A 217 18.03 3.94 -9.39
CA SER A 217 17.64 4.84 -8.29
C SER A 217 18.40 4.56 -6.99
N VAL A 218 19.26 3.54 -6.94
CA VAL A 218 20.07 3.23 -5.75
C VAL A 218 21.10 4.33 -5.52
N LYS A 219 21.11 4.87 -4.30
CA LYS A 219 22.10 5.83 -3.83
C LYS A 219 23.11 5.13 -2.95
N SER A 220 24.38 5.17 -3.35
CA SER A 220 25.51 4.71 -2.55
C SER A 220 26.15 5.87 -1.80
N ASP A 221 26.29 5.73 -0.49
CA ASP A 221 27.10 6.59 0.36
C ASP A 221 28.36 5.85 0.79
N ILE A 222 29.48 6.26 0.20
CA ILE A 222 30.83 5.72 0.45
C ILE A 222 31.78 6.82 0.96
N SER A 223 31.26 7.97 1.41
CA SER A 223 32.11 9.10 1.80
C SER A 223 33.02 8.79 2.99
N ASP A 224 32.59 7.85 3.83
CA ASP A 224 33.33 7.41 5.01
C ASP A 224 34.37 6.32 4.71
N VAL A 225 34.47 5.86 3.45
CA VAL A 225 35.45 4.85 3.03
C VAL A 225 36.76 5.52 2.62
N ASP A 226 37.81 5.33 3.42
CA ASP A 226 39.15 5.79 3.07
C ASP A 226 39.91 4.73 2.27
N PHE A 227 39.79 4.80 0.94
CA PHE A 227 40.46 3.88 0.03
C PHE A 227 41.99 3.97 0.04
N ARG A 228 42.60 4.96 0.71
CA ARG A 228 44.06 5.13 0.74
C ARG A 228 44.72 4.45 1.94
N ASN A 229 43.93 4.06 2.94
CA ASN A 229 44.44 3.46 4.17
C ASN A 229 43.81 2.09 4.37
N ILE A 230 44.61 1.12 4.80
CA ILE A 230 44.11 -0.22 5.12
C ILE A 230 43.20 -0.11 6.34
N GLY A 231 42.03 -0.74 6.27
CA GLY A 231 41.05 -0.69 7.34
C GLY A 231 39.66 -1.15 6.90
N ASP A 232 38.75 -1.16 7.87
CA ASP A 232 37.35 -1.51 7.69
C ASP A 232 36.52 -0.24 7.75
N TYR A 233 35.73 0.00 6.70
CA TYR A 233 34.94 1.21 6.55
C TYR A 233 33.48 0.85 6.27
N VAL A 234 32.56 1.74 6.62
CA VAL A 234 31.12 1.50 6.41
C VAL A 234 30.69 2.18 5.11
N ALA A 235 30.05 1.42 4.24
CA ALA A 235 29.28 1.93 3.12
C ALA A 235 27.79 1.78 3.40
N ALA A 236 26.97 2.74 2.96
CA ALA A 236 25.52 2.68 3.07
C ALA A 236 24.87 2.78 1.69
N TYR A 237 23.78 2.05 1.52
CA TYR A 237 22.96 2.06 0.31
C TYR A 237 21.53 2.43 0.70
N SER A 238 20.88 3.22 -0.15
CA SER A 238 19.47 3.56 0.01
C SER A 238 18.76 3.61 -1.32
N VAL A 239 17.50 3.20 -1.33
CA VAL A 239 16.62 3.30 -2.50
C VAL A 239 15.23 3.70 -2.00
N THR A 240 14.58 4.60 -2.74
CA THR A 240 13.23 5.07 -2.47
C THR A 240 12.38 4.80 -3.71
N ASP A 241 11.21 4.22 -3.52
CA ASP A 241 10.23 3.94 -4.56
C ASP A 241 9.53 5.22 -5.06
N SER A 242 8.57 5.09 -5.98
CA SER A 242 7.81 6.24 -6.49
C SER A 242 6.78 6.80 -5.48
N TYR A 243 6.50 6.04 -4.42
CA TYR A 243 5.52 6.33 -3.38
C TYR A 243 6.13 6.84 -2.06
N GLY A 244 7.45 6.95 -2.00
CA GLY A 244 8.22 7.44 -0.85
C GLY A 244 8.65 6.38 0.17
N LEU A 245 8.37 5.09 -0.04
CA LEU A 245 8.90 4.03 0.82
C LEU A 245 10.39 3.82 0.54
N THR A 246 11.18 3.66 1.59
CA THR A 246 12.65 3.65 1.50
C THR A 246 13.24 2.46 2.24
N THR A 247 14.17 1.78 1.56
CA THR A 247 15.03 0.76 2.16
C THR A 247 16.45 1.26 2.27
N THR A 248 17.09 0.96 3.40
CA THR A 248 18.50 1.28 3.66
C THR A 248 19.24 0.05 4.13
N ALA A 249 20.47 -0.13 3.65
CA ALA A 249 21.35 -1.20 4.07
C ALA A 249 22.78 -0.66 4.28
N LYS A 250 23.54 -1.30 5.17
CA LYS A 250 24.94 -0.95 5.42
C LYS A 250 25.81 -2.19 5.25
N THR A 251 27.02 -2.00 4.77
CA THR A 251 28.03 -3.05 4.66
C THR A 251 29.41 -2.55 5.01
N THR A 252 30.34 -3.48 5.26
CA THR A 252 31.75 -3.20 5.51
C THR A 252 32.54 -3.30 4.21
N VAL A 253 33.33 -2.27 3.91
CA VAL A 253 34.36 -2.27 2.86
C VAL A 253 35.71 -2.42 3.53
N HIS A 254 36.38 -3.52 3.25
CA HIS A 254 37.72 -3.83 3.72
C HIS A 254 38.74 -3.33 2.70
N VAL A 255 39.47 -2.27 3.04
CA VAL A 255 40.59 -1.79 2.25
C VAL A 255 41.83 -2.57 2.66
N ILE A 256 42.38 -3.35 1.74
CA ILE A 256 43.46 -4.31 2.01
C ILE A 256 44.66 -4.12 1.08
N SER A 257 45.81 -4.67 1.48
CA SER A 257 47.01 -4.68 0.64
C SER A 257 46.82 -5.59 -0.58
N SER A 258 47.62 -5.36 -1.64
CA SER A 258 47.58 -6.21 -2.84
C SER A 258 47.92 -7.68 -2.53
N GLU A 259 48.84 -7.92 -1.59
CA GLU A 259 49.29 -9.25 -1.17
C GLU A 259 48.19 -9.99 -0.38
N ASP A 260 47.51 -9.28 0.53
CA ASP A 260 46.38 -9.84 1.30
C ASP A 260 45.15 -10.08 0.42
N ARG A 261 44.93 -9.23 -0.59
CA ARG A 261 43.86 -9.43 -1.57
C ARG A 261 44.09 -10.72 -2.35
N VAL A 262 45.29 -10.96 -2.87
CA VAL A 262 45.63 -12.22 -3.57
C VAL A 262 45.49 -13.42 -2.64
N ARG A 263 45.96 -13.31 -1.38
CA ARG A 263 45.86 -14.38 -0.37
C ARG A 263 44.42 -14.69 0.05
N LYS A 264 43.52 -13.70 0.07
CA LYS A 264 42.10 -13.87 0.40
C LYS A 264 41.27 -14.32 -0.82
N HIS A 265 41.57 -13.84 -2.02
CA HIS A 265 40.97 -14.30 -3.28
C HIS A 265 41.34 -15.75 -3.61
N LEU A 266 42.44 -16.29 -3.09
CA LEU A 266 42.73 -17.73 -3.15
C LEU A 266 41.71 -18.59 -2.37
N ASN A 267 40.89 -18.00 -1.50
CA ASN A 267 39.77 -18.66 -0.83
C ASN A 267 38.39 -18.34 -1.44
N ASP A 268 38.28 -17.37 -2.36
CA ASP A 268 37.03 -17.00 -3.05
C ASP A 268 37.25 -17.01 -4.58
N TYR A 269 36.86 -18.11 -5.22
CA TYR A 269 37.26 -18.54 -6.57
C TYR A 269 36.80 -17.63 -7.73
N ARG A 270 37.65 -16.70 -8.15
CA ARG A 270 37.90 -16.39 -9.58
C ARG A 270 39.41 -16.36 -9.81
N MET A 271 39.91 -17.30 -10.60
CA MET A 271 41.35 -17.43 -10.88
C MET A 271 41.75 -16.52 -12.05
N SER A 272 42.95 -15.95 -11.99
CA SER A 272 43.54 -15.22 -13.11
C SER A 272 43.90 -16.16 -14.28
N GLU A 273 44.11 -15.62 -15.48
CA GLU A 273 44.58 -16.40 -16.65
C GLU A 273 45.90 -17.16 -16.34
N GLU A 274 46.81 -16.54 -15.59
CA GLU A 274 48.07 -17.15 -15.15
C GLU A 274 47.84 -18.34 -14.20
N GLN A 275 46.93 -18.19 -13.22
CA GLN A 275 46.55 -19.29 -12.31
C GLN A 275 45.81 -20.42 -13.03
N MET A 276 45.07 -20.09 -14.09
CA MET A 276 44.41 -21.06 -14.96
C MET A 276 45.45 -21.87 -15.75
N GLU A 277 46.47 -21.22 -16.31
CA GLU A 277 47.59 -21.91 -16.95
C GLU A 277 48.30 -22.84 -15.95
N GLU A 278 48.62 -22.35 -14.75
CA GLU A 278 49.26 -23.16 -13.70
C GLU A 278 48.41 -24.37 -13.28
N THR A 279 47.08 -24.24 -13.23
CA THR A 279 46.17 -25.33 -12.83
C THR A 279 45.98 -26.37 -13.92
N VAL A 280 45.94 -25.93 -15.18
CA VAL A 280 45.98 -26.83 -16.34
C VAL A 280 47.32 -27.58 -16.40
N GLU A 281 48.43 -26.90 -16.10
CA GLU A 281 49.77 -27.48 -16.04
C GLU A 281 49.97 -28.43 -14.85
N ALA A 282 49.39 -28.11 -13.69
CA ALA A 282 49.40 -28.94 -12.48
C ALA A 282 48.53 -30.20 -12.59
N GLY A 283 47.83 -30.39 -13.72
CA GLY A 283 47.12 -31.63 -14.00
C GLY A 283 45.74 -31.69 -13.34
N PHE A 284 44.99 -30.58 -13.26
CA PHE A 284 43.57 -30.63 -12.88
C PHE A 284 42.73 -31.57 -13.81
N PHE A 285 43.27 -31.92 -14.99
CA PHE A 285 42.80 -32.98 -15.90
C PHE A 285 43.61 -34.28 -15.74
N THR A 286 43.71 -34.81 -14.52
CA THR A 286 44.78 -35.74 -14.11
C THR A 286 44.71 -37.16 -14.66
N TYR A 287 43.75 -37.51 -15.53
CA TYR A 287 43.79 -38.81 -16.21
C TYR A 287 44.46 -38.78 -17.59
N GLU A 288 44.42 -37.65 -18.30
CA GLU A 288 45.28 -37.33 -19.46
C GLU A 288 45.40 -35.80 -19.60
N PRO A 289 46.59 -35.19 -19.42
CA PRO A 289 46.76 -33.75 -19.59
C PRO A 289 46.29 -33.29 -20.98
N LEU A 290 45.59 -32.15 -21.04
CA LEU A 290 45.13 -31.57 -22.31
C LEU A 290 46.32 -31.37 -23.27
N LYS A 291 46.18 -31.90 -24.49
CA LYS A 291 47.17 -31.67 -25.56
C LYS A 291 47.20 -30.19 -25.93
N SER A 292 48.35 -29.70 -26.42
CA SER A 292 48.58 -28.26 -26.64
C SER A 292 47.47 -27.46 -27.35
N PRO A 293 46.82 -27.95 -28.43
CA PRO A 293 45.75 -27.18 -29.06
C PRO A 293 44.48 -27.07 -28.19
N ASP A 294 44.14 -28.10 -27.42
CA ASP A 294 42.97 -28.08 -26.52
C ASP A 294 43.25 -27.26 -25.27
N ARG A 295 44.48 -27.32 -24.74
CA ARG A 295 44.93 -26.47 -23.63
C ARG A 295 44.82 -25.00 -23.99
N LYS A 296 45.34 -24.60 -25.16
CA LYS A 296 45.24 -23.22 -25.63
C LYS A 296 43.77 -22.82 -25.82
N TRP A 297 42.93 -23.70 -26.37
CA TRP A 297 41.51 -23.43 -26.52
C TRP A 297 40.82 -23.18 -25.18
N VAL A 298 41.09 -24.01 -24.15
CA VAL A 298 40.52 -23.84 -22.80
C VAL A 298 40.96 -22.51 -22.18
N THR A 299 42.26 -22.18 -22.23
CA THR A 299 42.77 -20.92 -21.67
C THR A 299 42.22 -19.69 -22.41
N ASP A 300 42.12 -19.75 -23.74
CA ASP A 300 41.66 -18.62 -24.57
C ASP A 300 40.13 -18.37 -24.48
N ASN A 301 39.33 -19.37 -24.08
CA ASN A 301 37.86 -19.33 -24.26
C ASN A 301 37.05 -19.58 -22.98
N CYS A 302 37.66 -19.93 -21.85
CA CYS A 302 36.94 -20.17 -20.59
C CYS A 302 37.18 -19.03 -19.59
N GLY A 303 36.12 -18.39 -19.08
CA GLY A 303 36.19 -17.52 -17.91
C GLY A 303 35.92 -18.33 -16.63
N MET A 304 36.80 -18.29 -15.62
CA MET A 304 36.66 -19.23 -14.49
C MET A 304 35.74 -18.70 -13.38
N THR A 305 34.55 -19.30 -13.31
CA THR A 305 33.84 -19.48 -12.03
C THR A 305 33.75 -20.97 -11.72
N LEU A 306 34.32 -21.38 -10.59
CA LEU A 306 34.31 -22.78 -10.16
C LEU A 306 32.90 -23.18 -9.71
N VAL A 307 32.43 -24.32 -10.19
CA VAL A 307 31.25 -25.01 -9.66
C VAL A 307 31.66 -26.37 -9.13
N ASN A 308 31.05 -26.78 -8.01
CA ASN A 308 31.22 -28.10 -7.45
C ASN A 308 30.00 -28.97 -7.75
N LEU A 309 30.26 -30.23 -8.09
CA LEU A 309 29.24 -31.23 -8.37
C LEU A 309 29.23 -32.22 -7.20
N TYR A 310 28.06 -32.44 -6.60
CA TYR A 310 27.88 -33.41 -5.53
C TYR A 310 26.72 -34.34 -5.84
N ARG A 311 26.94 -35.63 -5.61
CA ARG A 311 25.90 -36.64 -5.67
C ARG A 311 25.97 -37.54 -4.44
N ASP A 312 24.93 -37.48 -3.64
CA ASP A 312 24.75 -38.35 -2.49
C ASP A 312 24.27 -39.73 -2.97
N GLU A 313 25.06 -40.76 -2.69
CA GLU A 313 24.67 -42.17 -2.87
C GLU A 313 24.49 -42.81 -1.48
N ALA A 314 23.84 -43.98 -1.42
CA ALA A 314 23.42 -44.59 -0.14
C ALA A 314 24.58 -44.75 0.88
N ASP A 315 25.81 -44.97 0.42
CA ASP A 315 26.97 -45.27 1.25
C ASP A 315 28.18 -44.34 1.03
N TYR A 316 28.11 -43.37 0.11
CA TYR A 316 29.22 -42.46 -0.23
C TYR A 316 28.74 -41.20 -0.98
N VAL A 317 29.49 -40.10 -0.87
CA VAL A 317 29.25 -38.88 -1.66
C VAL A 317 30.27 -38.81 -2.78
N SER A 318 29.80 -38.94 -4.03
CA SER A 318 30.65 -38.69 -5.20
C SER A 318 30.72 -37.19 -5.46
N SER A 319 31.93 -36.66 -5.65
CA SER A 319 32.17 -35.24 -5.91
C SER A 319 32.99 -34.99 -7.17
N GLY A 320 32.86 -33.79 -7.71
CA GLY A 320 33.66 -33.30 -8.82
C GLY A 320 33.63 -31.78 -8.91
N SER A 321 34.42 -31.22 -9.83
CA SER A 321 34.51 -29.79 -10.09
C SER A 321 34.29 -29.50 -11.58
N GLY A 322 33.83 -28.30 -11.88
CA GLY A 322 33.66 -27.80 -13.24
C GLY A 322 33.82 -26.29 -13.30
N PHE A 323 33.85 -25.77 -14.52
CA PHE A 323 33.95 -24.35 -14.81
C PHE A 323 32.81 -23.92 -15.70
N ILE A 324 32.28 -22.73 -15.47
CA ILE A 324 31.30 -22.15 -16.37
C ILE A 324 32.01 -21.71 -17.65
N TYR A 325 31.57 -22.28 -18.77
CA TYR A 325 32.10 -21.99 -20.10
C TYR A 325 31.40 -20.80 -20.74
N ASP A 326 30.06 -20.78 -20.68
CA ASP A 326 29.24 -19.74 -21.31
C ASP A 326 27.89 -19.64 -20.60
N ILE A 327 27.22 -18.49 -20.73
CA ILE A 327 25.88 -18.26 -20.20
C ILE A 327 25.04 -17.61 -21.28
N THR A 328 24.06 -18.36 -21.76
CA THR A 328 23.02 -17.88 -22.68
C THR A 328 21.78 -17.46 -21.90
N PRO A 329 20.75 -16.87 -22.55
CA PRO A 329 19.46 -16.61 -21.90
C PRO A 329 18.79 -17.89 -21.36
N GLU A 330 19.02 -19.04 -21.98
CA GLU A 330 18.35 -20.30 -21.65
C GLU A 330 19.17 -21.21 -20.74
N TYR A 331 20.50 -21.22 -20.89
CA TYR A 331 21.38 -22.17 -20.21
C TYR A 331 22.69 -21.56 -19.73
N VAL A 332 23.14 -22.02 -18.56
CA VAL A 332 24.53 -21.96 -18.07
C VAL A 332 25.25 -23.22 -18.55
N TYR A 333 26.31 -23.07 -19.33
CA TYR A 333 27.12 -24.16 -19.86
C TYR A 333 28.32 -24.40 -18.97
N VAL A 334 28.55 -25.66 -18.58
CA VAL A 334 29.61 -26.05 -17.65
C VAL A 334 30.50 -27.10 -18.30
N VAL A 335 31.81 -26.84 -18.28
CA VAL A 335 32.84 -27.80 -18.69
C VAL A 335 33.41 -28.48 -17.45
N SER A 336 33.53 -29.80 -17.51
CA SER A 336 34.10 -30.64 -16.44
C SER A 336 34.76 -31.88 -17.06
N VAL A 337 35.30 -32.76 -16.23
CA VAL A 337 35.93 -34.01 -16.66
C VAL A 337 34.91 -35.12 -16.88
N TYR A 338 35.04 -35.82 -18.01
CA TYR A 338 34.07 -36.78 -18.52
C TYR A 338 33.98 -38.02 -17.63
N HIS A 339 35.07 -38.48 -17.04
CA HIS A 339 35.01 -39.64 -16.15
C HIS A 339 34.17 -39.36 -14.88
N VAL A 340 34.09 -38.09 -14.44
CA VAL A 340 33.17 -37.67 -13.37
C VAL A 340 31.75 -37.49 -13.93
N THR A 341 31.59 -36.67 -14.97
CA THR A 341 30.24 -36.32 -15.45
C THR A 341 29.52 -37.50 -16.11
N SER A 342 30.24 -38.50 -16.63
CA SER A 342 29.64 -39.76 -17.11
C SER A 342 29.08 -40.62 -15.98
N ALA A 343 29.66 -40.56 -14.77
CA ALA A 343 29.10 -41.22 -13.60
C ALA A 343 27.80 -40.53 -13.12
N PHE A 344 27.66 -39.23 -13.40
CA PHE A 344 26.52 -38.39 -13.04
C PHE A 344 25.47 -38.27 -14.15
N ASP A 345 25.75 -38.78 -15.36
CA ASP A 345 24.91 -38.62 -16.54
C ASP A 345 23.47 -39.10 -16.31
N GLN A 346 22.52 -38.20 -16.58
CA GLN A 346 21.07 -38.40 -16.41
C GLN A 346 20.64 -38.76 -14.97
N LYS A 347 21.43 -38.37 -13.96
CA LYS A 347 21.10 -38.59 -12.55
C LYS A 347 21.00 -37.25 -11.78
N PRO A 348 20.16 -37.17 -10.73
CA PRO A 348 20.08 -35.98 -9.89
C PRO A 348 21.44 -35.66 -9.28
N THR A 349 21.90 -34.44 -9.50
CA THR A 349 23.20 -33.94 -9.06
C THR A 349 23.01 -32.54 -8.48
N ARG A 350 23.62 -32.26 -7.32
CA ARG A 350 23.66 -30.93 -6.74
C ARG A 350 24.83 -30.16 -7.36
N ILE A 351 24.54 -29.04 -8.00
CA ILE A 351 25.57 -28.09 -8.45
C ILE A 351 25.65 -26.98 -7.43
N THR A 352 26.82 -26.79 -6.83
CA THR A 352 27.09 -25.70 -5.89
C THR A 352 27.96 -24.65 -6.59
N PHE A 353 27.50 -23.40 -6.56
CA PHE A 353 28.20 -22.26 -7.14
C PHE A 353 29.20 -21.67 -6.15
N PHE A 354 30.08 -20.81 -6.65
CA PHE A 354 31.14 -20.16 -5.89
C PHE A 354 30.64 -19.31 -4.70
N ASP A 355 29.38 -18.88 -4.72
CA ASP A 355 28.74 -18.13 -3.65
C ASP A 355 28.09 -19.01 -2.56
N GLY A 356 28.26 -20.33 -2.68
CA GLY A 356 27.70 -21.32 -1.76
C GLY A 356 26.24 -21.70 -2.07
N THR A 357 25.58 -21.01 -3.00
CA THR A 357 24.27 -21.45 -3.46
C THR A 357 24.36 -22.76 -4.22
N TYR A 358 23.22 -23.46 -4.31
CA TYR A 358 23.18 -24.67 -5.10
C TYR A 358 21.86 -24.84 -5.82
N THR A 359 21.90 -25.62 -6.90
CA THR A 359 20.71 -26.06 -7.63
C THR A 359 20.77 -27.56 -7.91
N PRO A 360 19.67 -28.32 -7.68
CA PRO A 360 19.57 -29.69 -8.14
C PRO A 360 19.31 -29.72 -9.65
N VAL A 361 20.10 -30.50 -10.38
CA VAL A 361 19.94 -30.64 -11.84
C VAL A 361 20.06 -32.10 -12.25
N VAL A 362 19.33 -32.47 -13.31
CA VAL A 362 19.57 -33.70 -14.06
C VAL A 362 20.08 -33.27 -15.42
N PHE A 363 21.36 -33.51 -15.70
CA PHE A 363 21.98 -33.10 -16.95
C PHE A 363 22.41 -34.31 -17.80
N LYS A 364 22.61 -34.04 -19.09
CA LYS A 364 23.29 -34.96 -19.99
C LYS A 364 24.74 -34.52 -20.17
N SER A 365 25.69 -35.42 -19.93
CA SER A 365 27.11 -35.17 -20.20
C SER A 365 27.44 -35.43 -21.67
N ILE A 366 28.09 -34.48 -22.32
CA ILE A 366 28.54 -34.59 -23.71
C ILE A 366 30.06 -34.57 -23.72
N ARG A 367 30.68 -35.68 -24.13
CA ARG A 367 32.13 -35.74 -24.33
C ARG A 367 32.51 -34.91 -25.57
N LEU A 368 33.46 -33.98 -25.41
CA LEU A 368 33.84 -33.06 -26.48
C LEU A 368 34.75 -33.72 -27.53
N ASN A 369 35.59 -34.68 -27.13
CA ASN A 369 36.45 -35.45 -28.04
C ASN A 369 36.70 -36.87 -27.49
N ALA A 370 36.70 -37.88 -28.36
CA ALA A 370 36.95 -39.28 -27.99
C ALA A 370 38.35 -39.53 -27.40
N GLY A 371 39.33 -38.70 -27.75
CA GLY A 371 40.72 -38.79 -27.26
C GLY A 371 41.05 -37.88 -26.09
N ASN A 372 40.06 -37.32 -25.39
CA ASN A 372 40.26 -36.41 -24.26
C ASN A 372 39.13 -36.56 -23.23
N GLU A 373 39.32 -36.05 -22.01
CA GLU A 373 38.37 -36.12 -20.91
C GLU A 373 37.51 -34.87 -20.75
N ALA A 374 37.60 -33.86 -21.61
CA ALA A 374 36.72 -32.70 -21.52
C ALA A 374 35.26 -33.09 -21.86
N SER A 375 34.34 -32.66 -21.01
CA SER A 375 32.90 -32.85 -21.16
C SER A 375 32.14 -31.56 -20.91
N LEU A 376 31.00 -31.41 -21.59
CA LEU A 376 30.11 -30.27 -21.50
C LEU A 376 28.74 -30.75 -21.02
N PHE A 377 28.17 -30.03 -20.07
CA PHE A 377 26.76 -30.14 -19.72
C PHE A 377 26.18 -28.74 -19.52
N ARG A 378 24.85 -28.65 -19.34
CA ARG A 378 24.15 -27.37 -19.22
C ARG A 378 23.13 -27.40 -18.09
N ILE A 379 22.93 -26.26 -17.45
CA ILE A 379 21.97 -26.02 -16.37
C ILE A 379 20.99 -24.98 -16.90
N PRO A 380 19.66 -25.20 -16.82
CA PRO A 380 18.69 -24.18 -17.19
C PRO A 380 18.89 -22.92 -16.35
N VAL A 381 18.86 -21.74 -16.98
CA VAL A 381 18.97 -20.46 -16.27
C VAL A 381 17.86 -20.33 -15.23
N SER A 382 16.65 -20.81 -15.52
CA SER A 382 15.53 -20.82 -14.56
C SER A 382 15.83 -21.54 -13.25
N ASP A 383 16.78 -22.48 -13.25
CA ASP A 383 17.07 -23.33 -12.10
C ASP A 383 18.20 -22.76 -11.25
N VAL A 384 18.90 -21.73 -11.73
CA VAL A 384 19.98 -21.07 -11.00
C VAL A 384 19.41 -19.87 -10.25
N PRO A 385 19.71 -19.68 -8.95
CA PRO A 385 19.25 -18.51 -8.22
C PRO A 385 19.63 -17.21 -8.94
N TYR A 386 18.68 -16.28 -9.03
CA TYR A 386 18.84 -15.06 -9.82
C TYR A 386 20.08 -14.25 -9.41
N HIS A 387 20.33 -14.11 -8.11
CA HIS A 387 21.53 -13.42 -7.60
C HIS A 387 22.83 -14.11 -8.01
N THR A 388 22.86 -15.45 -8.07
CA THR A 388 24.00 -16.22 -8.55
C THR A 388 24.20 -16.00 -10.05
N LEU A 389 23.15 -16.06 -10.87
CA LEU A 389 23.22 -15.79 -12.31
C LEU A 389 23.80 -14.41 -12.64
N VAL A 390 23.42 -13.39 -11.88
CA VAL A 390 23.93 -12.02 -12.06
C VAL A 390 25.44 -11.99 -11.85
N ARG A 391 25.95 -12.63 -10.80
CA ARG A 391 27.39 -12.66 -10.53
C ARG A 391 28.19 -13.52 -11.52
N LEU A 392 27.55 -14.55 -12.08
CA LEU A 392 28.17 -15.41 -13.09
C LEU A 392 28.34 -14.74 -14.45
N ARG A 393 27.52 -13.73 -14.77
CA ARG A 393 27.52 -12.98 -16.05
C ARG A 393 28.46 -11.76 -16.06
N GLN A 394 28.97 -11.37 -14.90
CA GLN A 394 30.08 -10.41 -14.74
C GLN A 394 31.38 -11.18 -14.84
#